data_AF-S4MGP5-F1
#
_entry.id   AF-S4MGP5-F1
#
_cell.length_a   1.000
_cell.length_b   1.000
_cell.length_c   1.000
_cell.angle_alpha   90.00
_cell.angle_beta   90.00
_cell.angle_gamma   90.00
#
_symmetry.space_group_name_H-M   'P 1'
#
loop_
_entity.id
_entity.type
_entity.pdbx_description
1 polymer ?
#
loop_
_entity_poly.entity_id
_entity_poly.type
_entity_poly.pdbx_seq_one_letter_code
_entity_poly.pdbx_strand_id
1 'polypeptide(L)'
;MWPARGDLTGDSALLRRALAVWARPGETVRVSATPGTASGGPAGPPQLLYAGTVDAARVVILYDGLRIARYAEPKEGTQGAALDFARVDGAGRAEAGAVVLGRADGNVRYLTAPWVKEADERDLMKPGAGAMDLTLTDGVTAPLASPVLRSGACTSWNVLQLTDGTRTRLLTDLGELVPARLTAGRPGSPGEASGAKALRTWEPFACSLGTVRSAGVRSVNAWGFNEQPLPDASGSAAWVCTRAETWRGGGARVLAQFHTPGGTYGAVAAKAENVPACGAREPQVLAGVLWKSKAGDWYLLAAGSRETASVRATGGVAGSSQTSLLTVPAERGARAELKGTLRDGRSIGGLR
;
A
#
# COMPACT_ATOMS: atom_id res chain seq x y z
N MET A 1 7.86 24.17 -2.00
CA MET A 1 8.64 23.74 -3.19
C MET A 1 9.71 22.77 -2.73
N TRP A 2 10.07 21.75 -3.53
CA TRP A 2 11.21 20.87 -3.26
C TRP A 2 12.51 21.50 -3.80
N PRO A 3 13.47 21.90 -2.95
CA PRO A 3 14.76 22.39 -3.42
C PRO A 3 15.66 21.22 -3.86
N ALA A 4 16.59 21.51 -4.78
CA ALA A 4 17.66 20.57 -5.12
C ALA A 4 18.55 20.31 -3.90
N ARG A 5 18.85 19.03 -3.63
CA ARG A 5 19.70 18.58 -2.51
C ARG A 5 20.71 17.53 -2.96
N GLY A 6 21.76 17.33 -2.17
CA GLY A 6 22.82 16.35 -2.44
C GLY A 6 24.12 16.98 -2.95
N ASP A 7 25.19 16.24 -2.73
CA ASP A 7 26.59 16.62 -2.96
C ASP A 7 26.97 16.75 -4.43
N LEU A 8 26.20 16.15 -5.35
CA LEU A 8 26.45 16.15 -6.79
C LEU A 8 25.54 17.12 -7.56
N THR A 9 24.86 18.04 -6.87
CA THR A 9 24.00 19.07 -7.50
C THR A 9 24.78 20.03 -8.41
N GLY A 10 26.09 20.18 -8.20
CA GLY A 10 26.98 20.95 -9.07
C GLY A 10 27.63 20.13 -10.21
N ASP A 11 27.47 18.80 -10.23
CA ASP A 11 28.11 17.93 -11.24
C ASP A 11 27.40 18.05 -12.59
N SER A 12 27.83 19.05 -13.37
CA SER A 12 27.28 19.33 -14.69
C SER A 12 27.45 18.18 -15.68
N ALA A 13 28.42 17.27 -15.49
CA ALA A 13 28.62 16.13 -16.37
C ALA A 13 27.59 15.04 -16.07
N LEU A 14 27.37 14.72 -14.79
CA LEU A 14 26.33 13.78 -14.35
C LEU A 14 24.94 14.28 -14.75
N LEU A 15 24.63 15.56 -14.49
CA LEU A 15 23.31 16.12 -14.81
C LEU A 15 23.02 16.10 -16.32
N ARG A 16 24.00 16.43 -17.16
CA ARG A 16 23.86 16.32 -18.63
C ARG A 16 23.64 14.87 -19.07
N ARG A 17 24.34 13.90 -18.48
CA ARG A 17 24.11 12.46 -18.76
C ARG A 17 22.69 12.04 -18.37
N ALA A 18 22.24 12.39 -17.17
CA ALA A 18 20.89 12.06 -16.69
C ALA A 18 19.80 12.61 -17.63
N LEU A 19 19.94 13.86 -18.08
CA LEU A 19 19.02 14.48 -19.03
C LEU A 19 19.08 13.84 -20.42
N ALA A 20 20.28 13.51 -20.91
CA ALA A 20 20.45 12.83 -22.18
C ALA A 20 19.81 11.43 -22.17
N VAL A 21 20.03 10.66 -21.11
CA VAL A 21 19.44 9.33 -20.91
C VAL A 21 17.92 9.41 -20.78
N TRP A 22 17.38 10.42 -20.08
CA TRP A 22 15.93 10.61 -20.06
C TRP A 22 15.38 10.96 -21.45
N ALA A 23 16.03 11.86 -22.19
CA ALA A 23 15.57 12.22 -23.53
C ALA A 23 15.58 11.01 -24.48
N ARG A 24 16.65 10.20 -24.46
CA ARG A 24 16.85 9.02 -25.29
C ARG A 24 17.71 7.98 -24.57
N PRO A 25 17.11 6.99 -23.88
CA PRO A 25 17.87 5.96 -23.18
C PRO A 25 18.59 5.06 -24.20
N GLY A 26 19.87 4.78 -23.95
CA GLY A 26 20.64 3.82 -24.74
C GLY A 26 20.27 2.37 -24.41
N GLU A 27 20.68 1.42 -25.26
CA GLU A 27 20.34 -0.01 -25.14
C GLU A 27 20.81 -0.65 -23.83
N THR A 28 21.87 -0.13 -23.23
CA THR A 28 22.44 -0.62 -21.96
C THR A 28 21.77 -0.04 -20.72
N VAL A 29 20.83 0.91 -20.89
CA VAL A 29 20.10 1.53 -19.77
C VAL A 29 18.86 0.70 -19.46
N ARG A 30 18.74 0.26 -18.22
CA ARG A 30 17.51 -0.39 -17.75
C ARG A 30 16.42 0.67 -17.53
N VAL A 31 15.36 0.62 -18.33
CA VAL A 31 14.22 1.53 -18.17
C VAL A 31 13.09 0.82 -17.42
N SER A 32 12.53 1.48 -16.40
CA SER A 32 11.36 1.02 -15.68
C SER A 32 10.35 2.14 -15.48
N ALA A 33 9.06 1.81 -15.36
CA ALA A 33 8.01 2.80 -15.15
C ALA A 33 6.90 2.23 -14.28
N THR A 34 6.42 3.03 -13.32
CA THR A 34 5.15 2.80 -12.65
C THR A 34 4.05 2.60 -13.70
N PRO A 35 3.14 1.60 -13.55
CA PRO A 35 2.08 1.35 -14.51
C PRO A 35 1.28 2.60 -14.91
N GLY A 36 1.18 2.85 -16.21
CA GLY A 36 0.48 4.03 -16.76
C GLY A 36 1.29 5.33 -16.71
N THR A 37 2.60 5.26 -16.51
CA THR A 37 3.54 6.39 -16.65
C THR A 37 4.17 6.36 -18.04
N ALA A 38 4.18 7.48 -18.75
CA ALA A 38 4.95 7.61 -19.98
C ALA A 38 6.45 7.45 -19.68
N SER A 39 7.22 6.87 -20.61
CA SER A 39 8.68 6.70 -20.51
C SER A 39 9.47 7.55 -21.51
N GLY A 40 8.80 8.35 -22.33
CA GLY A 40 9.44 9.29 -23.28
C GLY A 40 10.15 10.45 -22.57
N GLY A 41 10.82 11.31 -23.35
CA GLY A 41 11.53 12.49 -22.84
C GLY A 41 10.64 13.47 -22.04
N PRO A 42 11.23 14.39 -21.27
CA PRO A 42 10.50 15.28 -20.35
C PRO A 42 9.37 16.06 -21.02
N ALA A 43 8.23 16.20 -20.32
CA ALA A 43 7.10 16.99 -20.82
C ALA A 43 7.31 18.51 -20.69
N GLY A 44 8.16 18.92 -19.77
CA GLY A 44 8.56 20.32 -19.54
C GLY A 44 10.00 20.40 -19.01
N PRO A 45 10.50 21.62 -18.73
CA PRO A 45 11.84 21.81 -18.17
C PRO A 45 12.03 21.03 -16.86
N PRO A 46 12.93 20.04 -16.81
CA PRO A 46 13.12 19.24 -15.61
C PRO A 46 13.64 20.07 -14.43
N GLN A 47 12.95 19.99 -13.29
CA GLN A 47 13.41 20.48 -12.01
C GLN A 47 14.30 19.44 -11.33
N LEU A 48 15.51 19.84 -10.94
CA LEU A 48 16.38 19.02 -10.09
C LEU A 48 15.84 18.95 -8.66
N LEU A 49 15.58 17.73 -8.18
CA LEU A 49 15.18 17.48 -6.80
C LEU A 49 16.34 16.93 -5.96
N TYR A 50 17.19 16.10 -6.57
CA TYR A 50 18.36 15.53 -5.90
C TYR A 50 19.44 15.12 -6.89
N ALA A 51 20.70 15.32 -6.52
CA ALA A 51 21.84 14.66 -7.16
C ALA A 51 22.88 14.35 -6.08
N GLY A 52 23.20 13.07 -5.90
CA GLY A 52 24.15 12.67 -4.88
C GLY A 52 24.52 11.20 -4.90
N THR A 53 25.43 10.84 -4.00
CA THR A 53 25.89 9.47 -3.84
C THR A 53 25.01 8.70 -2.87
N VAL A 54 24.47 7.55 -3.31
CA VAL A 54 23.63 6.67 -2.49
C VAL A 54 24.13 5.24 -2.64
N ASP A 55 24.62 4.65 -1.55
CA ASP A 55 25.32 3.37 -1.54
C ASP A 55 26.46 3.35 -2.57
N ALA A 56 26.43 2.44 -3.54
CA ALA A 56 27.40 2.28 -4.62
C ALA A 56 27.00 3.00 -5.92
N ALA A 57 25.96 3.85 -5.90
CA ALA A 57 25.45 4.54 -7.08
C ALA A 57 25.49 6.07 -6.94
N ARG A 58 25.62 6.77 -8.07
CA ARG A 58 25.27 8.19 -8.22
C ARG A 58 23.82 8.25 -8.67
N VAL A 59 23.00 9.03 -7.98
CA VAL A 59 21.55 9.11 -8.20
C VAL A 59 21.16 10.54 -8.51
N VAL A 60 20.33 10.72 -9.54
CA VAL A 60 19.71 12.00 -9.90
C VAL A 60 18.19 11.84 -9.91
N ILE A 61 17.48 12.70 -9.20
CA ILE A 61 16.02 12.79 -9.19
C ILE A 61 15.59 14.08 -9.86
N LEU A 62 14.76 13.96 -10.90
CA LEU A 62 14.22 15.07 -11.67
C LEU A 62 12.69 15.00 -11.69
N TYR A 63 12.05 16.16 -11.83
CA TYR A 63 10.59 16.29 -11.96
C TYR A 63 10.24 17.18 -13.15
N ASP A 64 9.40 16.69 -14.07
CA ASP A 64 9.02 17.45 -15.29
C ASP A 64 7.68 18.20 -15.17
N GLY A 65 7.08 18.25 -13.98
CA GLY A 65 5.75 18.81 -13.76
C GLY A 65 4.62 17.78 -13.76
N LEU A 66 4.88 16.53 -14.17
CA LEU A 66 3.88 15.44 -14.17
C LEU A 66 4.39 14.15 -13.52
N ARG A 67 5.69 13.85 -13.69
CA ARG A 67 6.32 12.61 -13.23
C ARG A 67 7.73 12.86 -12.71
N ILE A 68 8.16 11.94 -11.85
CA ILE A 68 9.54 11.86 -11.39
C ILE A 68 10.30 10.91 -12.30
N ALA A 69 11.51 11.33 -12.69
CA ALA A 69 12.52 10.47 -13.29
C ALA A 69 13.68 10.30 -12.32
N ARG A 70 14.05 9.05 -12.05
CA ARG A 70 15.24 8.71 -11.29
C ARG A 70 16.25 8.09 -12.23
N TYR A 71 17.37 8.76 -12.40
CA TYR A 71 18.55 8.20 -13.05
C TYR A 71 19.52 7.68 -11.99
N ALA A 72 20.11 6.51 -12.21
CA ALA A 72 21.24 6.07 -11.42
C ALA A 72 22.28 5.33 -12.25
N GLU A 73 23.55 5.63 -11.98
CA GLU A 73 24.72 4.95 -12.53
C GLU A 73 25.60 4.45 -11.37
N PRO A 74 26.39 3.37 -11.55
CA PRO A 74 27.41 3.01 -10.58
C PRO A 74 28.38 4.17 -10.33
N LYS A 75 29.05 4.17 -9.18
CA LYS A 75 30.15 5.14 -8.93
C LYS A 75 31.28 5.03 -9.95
N GLU A 76 31.54 3.81 -10.40
CA GLU A 76 32.59 3.46 -11.35
C GLU A 76 31.98 3.06 -12.69
N GLY A 77 32.11 3.93 -13.69
CA GLY A 77 31.55 3.70 -15.02
C GLY A 77 30.03 3.92 -15.11
N THR A 78 29.44 3.51 -16.24
CA THR A 78 28.02 3.72 -16.56
C THR A 78 27.28 2.44 -16.94
N GLN A 79 27.97 1.29 -16.94
CA GLN A 79 27.33 0.00 -17.18
C GLN A 79 26.32 -0.32 -16.08
N GLY A 80 25.12 -0.75 -16.46
CA GLY A 80 24.05 -1.02 -15.49
C GLY A 80 23.32 0.23 -15.01
N ALA A 81 23.45 1.36 -15.73
CA ALA A 81 22.64 2.54 -15.46
C ALA A 81 21.14 2.22 -15.58
N ALA A 82 20.35 2.83 -14.70
CA ALA A 82 18.90 2.67 -14.65
C ALA A 82 18.20 4.02 -14.78
N LEU A 83 17.05 4.00 -15.46
CA LEU A 83 16.14 5.12 -15.58
C LEU A 83 14.73 4.65 -15.17
N ASP A 84 14.27 5.14 -14.03
CA ASP A 84 13.00 4.76 -13.45
C ASP A 84 12.02 5.94 -13.51
N PHE A 85 10.77 5.67 -13.87
CA PHE A 85 9.72 6.67 -13.93
C PHE A 85 8.62 6.41 -12.91
N ALA A 86 8.22 7.45 -12.19
CA ALA A 86 7.05 7.39 -11.32
C ALA A 86 6.09 8.53 -11.59
N ARG A 87 4.82 8.16 -11.75
CA ARG A 87 3.70 9.06 -11.90
C ARG A 87 3.41 9.74 -10.55
N VAL A 88 3.27 11.06 -10.55
CA VAL A 88 2.96 11.87 -9.36
C VAL A 88 1.96 13.00 -9.64
N ASP A 89 1.22 12.90 -10.74
CA ASP A 89 0.18 13.88 -11.08
C ASP A 89 -0.90 13.91 -10.00
N GLY A 90 -1.28 15.12 -9.59
CA GLY A 90 -2.24 15.34 -8.52
C GLY A 90 -1.77 14.90 -7.13
N ALA A 91 -0.46 14.62 -6.94
CA ALA A 91 0.09 14.34 -5.62
C ALA A 91 -0.13 15.53 -4.68
N GLY A 92 -0.85 15.29 -3.59
CA GLY A 92 -0.99 16.26 -2.52
C GLY A 92 0.20 16.22 -1.56
N ARG A 93 0.17 17.09 -0.55
CA ARG A 93 1.17 17.10 0.53
C ARG A 93 1.33 15.73 1.21
N ALA A 94 0.26 14.93 1.26
CA ALA A 94 0.26 13.65 1.96
C ALA A 94 0.94 12.52 1.17
N GLU A 95 0.89 12.57 -0.16
CA GLU A 95 1.53 11.59 -1.05
C GLU A 95 2.93 12.04 -1.48
N ALA A 96 3.20 13.36 -1.49
CA ALA A 96 4.51 13.93 -1.79
C ALA A 96 5.44 13.96 -0.56
N GLY A 97 5.44 12.91 0.26
CA GLY A 97 6.22 12.87 1.51
C GLY A 97 7.66 12.36 1.34
N ALA A 98 7.88 11.45 0.38
CA ALA A 98 9.19 10.85 0.12
C ALA A 98 9.29 10.27 -1.29
N VAL A 99 10.52 10.11 -1.76
CA VAL A 99 10.88 9.45 -3.02
C VAL A 99 12.07 8.53 -2.77
N VAL A 100 12.05 7.33 -3.33
CA VAL A 100 13.13 6.36 -3.19
C VAL A 100 14.37 6.83 -3.96
N LEU A 101 15.49 6.85 -3.27
CA LEU A 101 16.81 7.11 -3.85
C LEU A 101 17.50 5.82 -4.30
N GLY A 102 17.33 4.74 -3.56
CA GLY A 102 17.99 3.48 -3.88
C GLY A 102 17.49 2.33 -3.01
N ARG A 103 17.70 1.13 -3.51
CA ARG A 103 17.46 -0.14 -2.84
C ARG A 103 18.71 -1.00 -2.98
N ALA A 104 19.34 -1.34 -1.87
CA ALA A 104 20.59 -2.11 -1.82
C ALA A 104 20.66 -2.87 -0.50
N ASP A 105 21.25 -4.07 -0.53
CA ASP A 105 21.54 -4.90 0.66
C ASP A 105 20.36 -5.09 1.62
N GLY A 106 19.16 -5.29 1.07
CA GLY A 106 17.93 -5.46 1.85
C GLY A 106 17.30 -4.17 2.37
N ASN A 107 17.91 -3.01 2.11
CA ASN A 107 17.47 -1.70 2.59
C ASN A 107 16.97 -0.80 1.46
N VAL A 108 16.25 0.25 1.87
CA VAL A 108 15.80 1.36 1.02
C VAL A 108 16.18 2.68 1.69
N ARG A 109 16.58 3.67 0.88
CA ARG A 109 16.76 5.06 1.33
C ARG A 109 15.83 5.98 0.59
N TYR A 110 15.37 7.01 1.29
CA TYR A 110 14.42 7.98 0.77
C TYR A 110 14.99 9.39 0.81
N LEU A 111 14.63 10.18 -0.19
CA LEU A 111 14.63 11.64 -0.11
C LEU A 111 13.27 12.09 0.42
N THR A 112 13.25 12.74 1.57
CA THR A 112 12.02 13.25 2.20
C THR A 112 11.67 14.64 1.70
N ALA A 113 10.39 15.01 1.79
CA ALA A 113 9.94 16.35 1.46
C ALA A 113 10.55 17.40 2.41
N PRO A 114 10.78 18.65 1.96
CA PRO A 114 11.46 19.67 2.76
C PRO A 114 10.70 20.12 4.01
N TRP A 115 9.41 19.78 4.13
CA TRP A 115 8.59 20.05 5.31
C TRP A 115 8.60 18.90 6.33
N VAL A 116 9.20 17.76 6.00
CA VAL A 116 9.39 16.64 6.94
C VAL A 116 10.40 17.06 8.01
N LYS A 117 10.07 16.79 9.26
CA LYS A 117 10.89 17.12 10.44
C LYS A 117 11.55 15.88 11.03
N GLU A 118 10.82 14.76 11.04
CA GLU A 118 11.25 13.50 11.62
C GLU A 118 10.90 12.36 10.67
N ALA A 119 11.73 11.31 10.70
CA ALA A 119 11.51 10.07 10.00
C ALA A 119 11.81 8.91 10.95
N ASP A 120 10.98 7.87 10.90
CA ASP A 120 11.15 6.67 11.72
C ASP A 120 10.87 5.41 10.91
N GLU A 121 11.43 4.30 11.34
CA GLU A 121 11.05 2.95 10.91
C GLU A 121 10.04 2.36 11.89
N ARG A 122 8.98 1.75 11.37
CA ARG A 122 8.00 1.01 12.16
C ARG A 122 7.68 -0.33 11.53
N ASP A 123 7.65 -1.39 12.33
CA ASP A 123 7.10 -2.68 11.92
C ASP A 123 5.57 -2.69 12.13
N LEU A 124 4.82 -2.79 11.02
CA LEU A 124 3.36 -2.87 11.08
C LEU A 124 2.85 -4.16 11.70
N MET A 125 3.63 -5.25 11.66
CA MET A 125 3.25 -6.51 12.33
C MET A 125 3.46 -6.47 13.84
N LYS A 126 4.16 -5.45 14.35
CA LYS A 126 4.47 -5.30 15.78
C LYS A 126 4.17 -3.87 16.21
N PRO A 127 2.90 -3.43 16.14
CA PRO A 127 2.56 -2.03 16.38
C PRO A 127 2.90 -1.55 17.80
N GLY A 128 2.98 -2.46 18.77
CA GLY A 128 3.39 -2.18 20.16
C GLY A 128 4.89 -2.01 20.37
N ALA A 129 5.75 -2.35 19.41
CA ALA A 129 7.20 -2.25 19.55
C ALA A 129 7.75 -0.81 19.44
N GLY A 130 6.88 0.17 19.13
CA GLY A 130 7.27 1.56 18.92
C GLY A 130 7.72 1.84 17.49
N ALA A 131 8.36 3.00 17.31
CA ALA A 131 9.04 3.38 16.08
C ALA A 131 10.52 3.65 16.42
N MET A 132 11.41 3.41 15.48
CA MET A 132 12.84 3.62 15.61
C MET A 132 13.25 4.82 14.76
N ASP A 133 13.83 5.84 15.38
CA ASP A 133 14.29 7.05 14.71
C ASP A 133 15.23 6.71 13.53
N LEU A 134 14.93 7.28 12.37
CA LEU A 134 15.80 7.27 11.20
C LEU A 134 16.47 8.63 11.06
N THR A 135 17.78 8.66 11.21
CA THR A 135 18.55 9.89 11.01
C THR A 135 18.26 10.49 9.64
N LEU A 136 18.04 11.80 9.61
CA LEU A 136 17.92 12.59 8.39
C LEU A 136 19.21 13.38 8.17
N THR A 137 19.86 13.18 7.03
CA THR A 137 21.03 13.96 6.60
C THR A 137 20.68 14.65 5.29
N ASP A 138 20.55 15.98 5.32
CA ASP A 138 20.07 16.78 4.18
C ASP A 138 18.75 16.27 3.57
N GLY A 139 17.86 15.75 4.42
CA GLY A 139 16.58 15.17 4.03
C GLY A 139 16.68 13.80 3.35
N VAL A 140 17.84 13.14 3.42
CA VAL A 140 18.00 11.72 3.08
C VAL A 140 17.87 10.89 4.35
N THR A 141 17.08 9.82 4.32
CA THR A 141 16.97 8.89 5.45
C THR A 141 18.20 8.00 5.57
N ALA A 142 18.53 7.62 6.80
CA ALA A 142 19.27 6.39 7.08
C ALA A 142 18.60 5.18 6.36
N PRO A 143 19.33 4.08 6.12
CA PRO A 143 18.76 2.88 5.52
C PRO A 143 17.60 2.34 6.37
N LEU A 144 16.46 2.07 5.73
CA LEU A 144 15.32 1.37 6.31
C LEU A 144 15.25 -0.03 5.71
N ALA A 145 14.97 -1.06 6.52
CA ALA A 145 14.84 -2.41 6.01
C ALA A 145 13.62 -2.55 5.07
N SER A 146 13.86 -2.81 3.78
CA SER A 146 12.82 -2.77 2.76
C SER A 146 11.98 -4.04 2.77
N PRO A 147 10.63 -3.96 2.92
CA PRO A 147 9.77 -5.14 2.87
C PRO A 147 9.79 -5.82 1.50
N VAL A 148 10.15 -5.12 0.42
CA VAL A 148 10.13 -5.70 -0.94
C VAL A 148 11.35 -6.54 -1.28
N LEU A 149 12.49 -6.30 -0.64
CA LEU A 149 13.72 -7.05 -0.88
C LEU A 149 13.84 -8.32 -0.03
N ARG A 150 12.96 -8.49 0.96
CA ARG A 150 12.99 -9.67 1.83
C ARG A 150 12.40 -10.89 1.13
N SER A 151 13.10 -12.00 1.25
CA SER A 151 12.67 -13.32 0.83
C SER A 151 12.11 -14.13 2.01
N GLY A 152 11.28 -15.13 1.71
CA GLY A 152 10.72 -16.03 2.71
C GLY A 152 9.39 -15.57 3.31
N ALA A 153 9.02 -16.17 4.45
CA ALA A 153 7.77 -15.90 5.13
C ALA A 153 7.73 -14.46 5.68
N CYS A 154 6.57 -13.82 5.60
CA CYS A 154 6.40 -12.46 6.10
C CYS A 154 6.28 -12.46 7.63
N THR A 155 7.37 -12.09 8.32
CA THR A 155 7.46 -12.03 9.79
C THR A 155 7.63 -10.60 10.33
N SER A 156 7.85 -9.64 9.43
CA SER A 156 7.67 -8.22 9.70
C SER A 156 7.29 -7.47 8.43
N TRP A 157 6.76 -6.25 8.58
CA TRP A 157 6.51 -5.36 7.46
C TRP A 157 6.85 -3.93 7.86
N ASN A 158 8.05 -3.50 7.49
CA ASN A 158 8.56 -2.19 7.85
C ASN A 158 8.00 -1.09 6.95
N VAL A 159 7.61 0.01 7.57
CA VAL A 159 7.11 1.21 6.90
C VAL A 159 7.88 2.44 7.35
N LEU A 160 7.98 3.41 6.45
CA LEU A 160 8.53 4.73 6.72
C LEU A 160 7.45 5.57 7.40
N GLN A 161 7.71 6.03 8.60
CA GLN A 161 6.91 7.01 9.32
C GLN A 161 7.50 8.40 9.11
N LEU A 162 6.70 9.38 8.67
CA LEU A 162 7.15 10.75 8.48
C LEU A 162 6.27 11.72 9.26
N THR A 163 6.90 12.65 9.98
CA THR A 163 6.22 13.72 10.71
C THR A 163 6.53 15.08 10.07
N ASP A 164 5.50 15.85 9.72
CA ASP A 164 5.62 17.20 9.12
C ASP A 164 5.30 18.36 10.08
N GLY A 165 5.30 18.07 11.38
CA GLY A 165 4.94 19.00 12.47
C GLY A 165 3.45 19.02 12.82
N THR A 166 2.56 18.63 11.90
CA THR A 166 1.11 18.58 12.17
C THR A 166 0.54 17.17 12.14
N ARG A 167 1.14 16.30 11.33
CA ARG A 167 0.67 14.92 11.14
C ARG A 167 1.84 13.97 11.00
N THR A 168 1.61 12.76 11.49
CA THR A 168 2.47 11.59 11.29
C THR A 168 1.81 10.67 10.28
N ARG A 169 2.50 10.37 9.18
CA ARG A 169 2.01 9.52 8.09
C ARG A 169 2.86 8.28 7.95
N LEU A 170 2.23 7.16 7.59
CA LEU A 170 2.93 5.92 7.28
C LEU A 170 2.96 5.73 5.77
N LEU A 171 4.14 5.44 5.24
CA LEU A 171 4.42 5.19 3.84
C LEU A 171 5.03 3.80 3.70
N THR A 172 4.46 2.95 2.84
CA THR A 172 4.96 1.60 2.61
C THR A 172 5.70 1.51 1.29
N ASP A 173 6.82 0.80 1.30
CA ASP A 173 7.50 0.38 0.08
C ASP A 173 6.71 -0.74 -0.60
N LEU A 174 6.27 -0.50 -1.84
CA LEU A 174 5.63 -1.49 -2.71
C LEU A 174 6.44 -1.77 -3.99
N GLY A 175 7.70 -1.35 -4.03
CA GLY A 175 8.62 -1.61 -5.13
C GLY A 175 8.63 -0.54 -6.21
N GLU A 176 8.03 0.63 -5.95
CA GLU A 176 7.97 1.77 -6.86
C GLU A 176 8.80 2.94 -6.32
N LEU A 177 9.04 4.00 -7.12
CA LEU A 177 9.84 5.14 -6.64
C LEU A 177 9.13 5.95 -5.56
N VAL A 178 7.80 6.03 -5.63
CA VAL A 178 7.01 6.77 -4.64
C VAL A 178 6.32 5.74 -3.73
N PRO A 179 6.61 5.75 -2.41
CA PRO A 179 5.98 4.81 -1.50
C PRO A 179 4.49 5.13 -1.34
N ALA A 180 3.68 4.10 -1.10
CA ALA A 180 2.23 4.27 -0.97
C ALA A 180 1.86 4.73 0.44
N ARG A 181 0.96 5.70 0.54
CA ARG A 181 0.44 6.16 1.84
C ARG A 181 -0.51 5.15 2.44
N LEU A 182 -0.32 4.83 3.72
CA LEU A 182 -1.24 4.00 4.48
C LEU A 182 -2.21 4.86 5.29
N THR A 183 -3.48 4.47 5.23
CA THR A 183 -4.56 5.10 5.99
C THR A 183 -5.45 4.04 6.62
N ALA A 184 -6.30 4.45 7.56
CA ALA A 184 -7.30 3.55 8.13
C ALA A 184 -8.61 4.27 8.41
N GLY A 185 -9.72 3.56 8.28
CA GLY A 185 -11.06 4.07 8.58
C GLY A 185 -12.01 4.02 7.38
N ARG A 186 -13.17 4.65 7.55
CA ARG A 186 -14.26 4.59 6.57
C ARG A 186 -13.80 5.13 5.20
N PRO A 187 -14.14 4.47 4.09
CA PRO A 187 -13.88 5.01 2.76
C PRO A 187 -14.44 6.43 2.60
N GLY A 188 -13.71 7.30 1.91
CA GLY A 188 -14.07 8.71 1.72
C GLY A 188 -13.61 9.66 2.82
N SER A 189 -13.37 9.16 4.04
CA SER A 189 -12.82 9.95 5.15
C SER A 189 -11.79 9.17 5.98
N PRO A 190 -10.79 8.54 5.34
CA PRO A 190 -9.82 7.74 6.09
C PRO A 190 -8.88 8.64 6.91
N GLY A 191 -8.54 8.19 8.11
CA GLY A 191 -7.56 8.84 8.99
C GLY A 191 -6.13 8.36 8.72
N GLU A 192 -5.16 8.98 9.39
CA GLU A 192 -3.77 8.53 9.32
C GLU A 192 -3.59 7.16 9.98
N ALA A 193 -2.74 6.30 9.41
CA ALA A 193 -2.49 4.96 9.93
C ALA A 193 -1.56 4.91 11.16
N SER A 194 -1.01 6.04 11.59
CA SER A 194 -0.05 6.16 12.71
C SER A 194 -0.68 6.04 14.09
N GLY A 195 -2.00 6.22 14.22
CA GLY A 195 -2.70 6.12 15.50
C GLY A 195 -2.83 4.67 16.00
N ALA A 196 -2.80 4.46 17.32
CA ALA A 196 -2.81 3.13 17.94
C ALA A 196 -3.95 2.21 17.46
N LYS A 197 -5.16 2.74 17.25
CA LYS A 197 -6.29 1.97 16.72
C LYS A 197 -6.05 1.53 15.27
N ALA A 198 -5.54 2.44 14.43
CA ALA A 198 -5.26 2.15 13.02
C ALA A 198 -4.14 1.12 12.87
N LEU A 199 -3.10 1.24 13.69
CA LEU A 199 -2.00 0.28 13.77
C LEU A 199 -2.48 -1.13 14.12
N ARG A 200 -3.36 -1.27 15.13
CA ARG A 200 -3.99 -2.56 15.47
C ARG A 200 -4.88 -3.11 14.34
N THR A 201 -5.54 -2.23 13.59
CA THR A 201 -6.29 -2.65 12.40
C THR A 201 -5.36 -3.18 11.31
N TRP A 202 -4.18 -2.58 11.12
CA TRP A 202 -3.21 -3.00 10.09
C TRP A 202 -2.42 -4.26 10.43
N GLU A 203 -2.12 -4.50 11.71
CA GLU A 203 -1.24 -5.58 12.20
C GLU A 203 -1.44 -6.95 11.52
N PRO A 204 -2.64 -7.56 11.55
CA PRO A 204 -2.83 -8.89 10.96
C PRO A 204 -2.85 -8.89 9.42
N PHE A 205 -2.94 -7.72 8.78
CA PHE A 205 -3.02 -7.58 7.32
C PHE A 205 -1.78 -6.93 6.71
N ALA A 206 -0.75 -6.61 7.50
CA ALA A 206 0.44 -5.92 7.00
C ALA A 206 1.11 -6.69 5.84
N CYS A 207 1.21 -8.01 5.95
CA CYS A 207 1.74 -8.88 4.90
C CYS A 207 0.88 -8.92 3.63
N SER A 208 -0.42 -8.61 3.71
CA SER A 208 -1.29 -8.57 2.53
C SER A 208 -0.90 -7.42 1.58
N LEU A 209 -0.15 -6.41 2.05
CA LEU A 209 0.42 -5.37 1.19
C LEU A 209 1.32 -5.94 0.09
N GLY A 210 1.88 -7.14 0.30
CA GLY A 210 2.62 -7.87 -0.72
C GLY A 210 1.84 -8.15 -2.01
N THR A 211 0.51 -8.26 -1.94
CA THR A 211 -0.33 -8.57 -3.11
C THR A 211 -0.53 -7.38 -4.05
N VAL A 212 -0.13 -6.17 -3.63
CA VAL A 212 -0.31 -4.93 -4.41
C VAL A 212 1.02 -4.28 -4.80
N ARG A 213 2.12 -5.04 -4.76
CA ARG A 213 3.44 -4.59 -5.23
C ARG A 213 3.43 -4.22 -6.71
N SER A 214 4.25 -3.23 -7.05
CA SER A 214 4.56 -2.81 -8.43
C SER A 214 3.32 -2.50 -9.28
N ALA A 215 2.29 -1.93 -8.67
CA ALA A 215 0.97 -1.77 -9.29
C ALA A 215 0.52 -0.32 -9.50
N GLY A 216 1.42 0.63 -9.30
CA GLY A 216 1.12 2.06 -9.37
C GLY A 216 0.33 2.55 -8.18
N VAL A 217 0.52 1.96 -7.00
CA VAL A 217 -0.29 2.25 -5.81
C VAL A 217 0.15 3.57 -5.20
N ARG A 218 -0.79 4.50 -5.04
CA ARG A 218 -0.56 5.78 -4.35
C ARG A 218 -0.95 5.73 -2.88
N SER A 219 -1.96 4.93 -2.55
CA SER A 219 -2.42 4.77 -1.17
C SER A 219 -3.13 3.45 -0.95
N VAL A 220 -3.10 2.97 0.30
CA VAL A 220 -3.88 1.81 0.75
C VAL A 220 -4.62 2.17 2.04
N ASN A 221 -5.94 1.99 2.03
CA ASN A 221 -6.78 2.19 3.21
C ASN A 221 -7.21 0.84 3.80
N ALA A 222 -7.09 0.67 5.12
CA ALA A 222 -7.68 -0.45 5.85
C ALA A 222 -8.94 -0.02 6.60
N TRP A 223 -10.07 -0.68 6.33
CA TRP A 223 -11.35 -0.36 6.95
C TRP A 223 -11.98 -1.59 7.61
N GLY A 224 -12.00 -1.61 8.94
CA GLY A 224 -12.81 -2.55 9.71
C GLY A 224 -14.30 -2.26 9.49
N PHE A 225 -14.94 -3.06 8.63
CA PHE A 225 -16.31 -2.82 8.22
C PHE A 225 -17.33 -3.58 9.07
N ASN A 226 -16.93 -4.68 9.74
CA ASN A 226 -17.77 -5.43 10.66
C ASN A 226 -16.96 -6.28 11.65
N GLU A 227 -17.63 -6.78 12.69
CA GLU A 227 -17.12 -7.77 13.64
C GLU A 227 -18.16 -8.88 13.79
N GLN A 228 -17.73 -10.14 13.83
CA GLN A 228 -18.62 -11.30 13.83
C GLN A 228 -18.29 -12.23 15.00
N PRO A 229 -19.22 -12.43 15.95
CA PRO A 229 -19.11 -13.48 16.95
C PRO A 229 -18.94 -14.86 16.30
N LEU A 230 -17.97 -15.63 16.76
CA LEU A 230 -17.72 -16.98 16.28
C LEU A 230 -18.70 -17.97 16.94
N PRO A 231 -19.24 -18.95 16.18
CA PRO A 231 -20.28 -19.85 16.70
C PRO A 231 -19.79 -20.81 17.79
N ASP A 232 -18.47 -20.99 17.94
CA ASP A 232 -17.88 -21.80 19.02
C ASP A 232 -17.51 -20.98 20.28
N ALA A 233 -18.00 -19.74 20.36
CA ALA A 233 -17.72 -18.79 21.45
C ALA A 233 -16.23 -18.48 21.67
N SER A 234 -15.36 -18.70 20.67
CA SER A 234 -13.93 -18.37 20.75
C SER A 234 -13.60 -16.87 20.60
N GLY A 235 -14.62 -16.02 20.59
CA GLY A 235 -14.53 -14.55 20.52
C GLY A 235 -15.17 -13.99 19.24
N SER A 236 -14.79 -12.76 18.88
CA SER A 236 -15.30 -12.07 17.68
C SER A 236 -14.20 -11.91 16.64
N ALA A 237 -14.46 -12.36 15.42
CA ALA A 237 -13.57 -12.14 14.30
C ALA A 237 -13.79 -10.75 13.68
N ALA A 238 -12.70 -10.13 13.23
CA ALA A 238 -12.73 -8.85 12.53
C ALA A 238 -12.84 -9.04 11.02
N TRP A 239 -13.69 -8.22 10.40
CA TRP A 239 -13.80 -8.10 8.96
C TRP A 239 -13.21 -6.78 8.50
N VAL A 240 -12.16 -6.84 7.69
CA VAL A 240 -11.44 -5.66 7.18
C VAL A 240 -11.43 -5.66 5.67
N CYS A 241 -11.71 -4.50 5.09
CA CYS A 241 -11.50 -4.27 3.68
C CYS A 241 -10.27 -3.40 3.46
N THR A 242 -9.30 -3.89 2.70
CA THR A 242 -8.16 -3.09 2.23
C THR A 242 -8.36 -2.69 0.79
N ARG A 243 -8.27 -1.39 0.50
CA ARG A 243 -8.37 -0.87 -0.87
C ARG A 243 -7.09 -0.13 -1.24
N ALA A 244 -6.41 -0.61 -2.27
CA ALA A 244 -5.26 0.04 -2.88
C ALA A 244 -5.72 0.91 -4.05
N GLU A 245 -5.55 2.22 -3.94
CA GLU A 245 -5.79 3.18 -5.02
C GLU A 245 -4.51 3.42 -5.80
N THR A 246 -4.63 3.62 -7.11
CA THR A 246 -3.48 3.83 -8.00
C THR A 246 -3.37 5.28 -8.46
N TRP A 247 -2.18 5.65 -8.94
CA TRP A 247 -1.93 6.95 -9.57
C TRP A 247 -2.78 7.19 -10.82
N ARG A 248 -3.01 6.15 -11.63
CA ARG A 248 -3.78 6.27 -12.89
C ARG A 248 -5.30 6.34 -12.69
N GLY A 249 -5.80 6.27 -11.46
CA GLY A 249 -7.23 6.27 -11.12
C GLY A 249 -7.98 4.95 -11.40
N GLY A 250 -7.46 4.09 -12.28
CA GLY A 250 -7.94 2.72 -12.51
C GLY A 250 -6.94 1.65 -12.04
N GLY A 251 -7.35 0.39 -11.92
CA GLY A 251 -6.49 -0.67 -11.36
C GLY A 251 -6.55 -0.77 -9.84
N ALA A 252 -7.57 -0.16 -9.20
CA ALA A 252 -7.75 -0.30 -7.77
C ALA A 252 -7.93 -1.77 -7.41
N ARG A 253 -7.29 -2.21 -6.33
CA ARG A 253 -7.36 -3.59 -5.83
C ARG A 253 -8.00 -3.61 -4.45
N VAL A 254 -8.94 -4.52 -4.26
CA VAL A 254 -9.71 -4.65 -3.03
C VAL A 254 -9.53 -6.05 -2.48
N LEU A 255 -9.22 -6.15 -1.19
CA LEU A 255 -9.28 -7.41 -0.45
C LEU A 255 -10.30 -7.25 0.68
N ALA A 256 -11.24 -8.18 0.78
CA ALA A 256 -11.98 -8.41 2.01
C ALA A 256 -11.29 -9.52 2.79
N GLN A 257 -10.97 -9.24 4.04
CA GLN A 257 -10.10 -10.07 4.87
C GLN A 257 -10.79 -10.36 6.20
N PHE A 258 -10.53 -11.55 6.73
CA PHE A 258 -11.12 -12.10 7.93
C PHE A 258 -10.02 -12.45 8.94
N HIS A 259 -10.12 -11.95 10.16
CA HIS A 259 -9.12 -12.18 11.20
C HIS A 259 -9.79 -12.73 12.45
N THR A 260 -9.36 -13.91 12.90
CA THR A 260 -9.88 -14.54 14.12
C THR A 260 -9.13 -14.04 15.36
N PRO A 261 -9.78 -14.04 16.54
CA PRO A 261 -9.11 -13.78 17.81
C PRO A 261 -7.84 -14.63 17.98
N GLY A 262 -6.72 -13.99 18.33
CA GLY A 262 -5.44 -14.65 18.54
C GLY A 262 -4.73 -15.16 17.27
N GLY A 263 -5.32 -14.99 16.08
CA GLY A 263 -4.64 -15.29 14.83
C GLY A 263 -3.51 -14.31 14.54
N THR A 264 -2.39 -14.77 14.00
CA THR A 264 -1.28 -13.87 13.61
C THR A 264 -1.59 -13.11 12.32
N TYR A 265 -2.30 -13.75 11.38
CA TYR A 265 -2.59 -13.18 10.07
C TYR A 265 -4.09 -13.16 9.80
N GLY A 266 -4.53 -12.16 9.05
CA GLY A 266 -5.82 -12.16 8.39
C GLY A 266 -5.82 -13.08 7.16
N ALA A 267 -6.90 -13.82 6.97
CA ALA A 267 -7.15 -14.59 5.76
C ALA A 267 -7.85 -13.72 4.71
N VAL A 268 -7.42 -13.79 3.45
CA VAL A 268 -8.14 -13.16 2.34
C VAL A 268 -9.40 -13.96 2.04
N ALA A 269 -10.56 -13.40 2.36
CA ALA A 269 -11.87 -14.01 2.10
C ALA A 269 -12.32 -13.78 0.66
N ALA A 270 -12.03 -12.60 0.12
CA ALA A 270 -12.32 -12.25 -1.27
C ALA A 270 -11.35 -11.20 -1.79
N LYS A 271 -11.17 -11.18 -3.11
CA LYS A 271 -10.38 -10.18 -3.82
C LYS A 271 -11.12 -9.71 -5.07
N ALA A 272 -10.92 -8.46 -5.44
CA ALA A 272 -11.47 -7.89 -6.66
C ALA A 272 -10.53 -6.80 -7.20
N GLU A 273 -10.56 -6.58 -8.51
CA GLU A 273 -9.83 -5.50 -9.17
C GLU A 273 -10.79 -4.66 -10.01
N ASN A 274 -10.51 -3.35 -10.11
CA ASN A 274 -11.32 -2.41 -10.88
C ASN A 274 -12.79 -2.31 -10.44
N VAL A 275 -13.09 -2.64 -9.18
CA VAL A 275 -14.41 -2.49 -8.58
C VAL A 275 -14.49 -1.24 -7.71
N PRO A 276 -15.68 -0.64 -7.50
CA PRO A 276 -15.84 0.55 -6.67
C PRO A 276 -15.89 0.25 -5.16
N ALA A 277 -16.08 -1.03 -4.78
CA ALA A 277 -16.23 -1.49 -3.41
C ALA A 277 -15.11 -0.99 -2.47
N CYS A 278 -15.49 -0.69 -1.23
CA CYS A 278 -14.62 -0.08 -0.21
C CYS A 278 -13.99 1.26 -0.65
N GLY A 279 -14.53 1.88 -1.70
CA GLY A 279 -14.11 3.18 -2.22
C GLY A 279 -14.95 4.31 -1.64
N ALA A 280 -14.49 5.55 -1.83
CA ALA A 280 -15.21 6.73 -1.34
C ALA A 280 -16.63 6.86 -1.91
N ARG A 281 -16.85 6.37 -3.15
CA ARG A 281 -18.14 6.43 -3.84
C ARG A 281 -19.07 5.26 -3.47
N GLU A 282 -18.51 4.07 -3.32
CA GLU A 282 -19.23 2.86 -2.94
C GLU A 282 -18.50 2.17 -1.78
N PRO A 283 -18.74 2.63 -0.54
CA PRO A 283 -18.10 2.03 0.63
C PRO A 283 -18.59 0.61 0.90
N GLN A 284 -19.73 0.18 0.32
CA GLN A 284 -20.35 -1.09 0.64
C GLN A 284 -19.50 -2.28 0.19
N VAL A 285 -19.49 -3.33 1.02
CA VAL A 285 -18.79 -4.59 0.76
C VAL A 285 -19.51 -5.73 1.45
N LEU A 286 -19.49 -6.91 0.83
CA LEU A 286 -19.96 -8.17 1.37
C LEU A 286 -18.93 -9.25 1.06
N ALA A 287 -18.53 -10.03 2.04
CA ALA A 287 -17.60 -11.13 1.85
C ALA A 287 -17.95 -12.30 2.78
N GLY A 288 -17.43 -13.48 2.45
CA GLY A 288 -17.60 -14.66 3.28
C GLY A 288 -16.41 -15.59 3.20
N VAL A 289 -16.24 -16.39 4.24
CA VAL A 289 -15.15 -17.33 4.42
C VAL A 289 -15.71 -18.65 4.94
N LEU A 290 -15.12 -19.76 4.51
CA LEU A 290 -15.29 -21.04 5.21
C LEU A 290 -14.33 -21.07 6.39
N TRP A 291 -14.88 -21.16 7.58
CA TRP A 291 -14.12 -21.21 8.82
C TRP A 291 -14.41 -22.52 9.56
N LYS A 292 -13.37 -23.07 10.18
CA LYS A 292 -13.43 -24.31 10.95
C LYS A 292 -13.31 -23.98 12.43
N SER A 293 -14.26 -24.44 13.23
CA SER A 293 -14.23 -24.30 14.69
C SER A 293 -13.11 -25.11 15.31
N LYS A 294 -12.80 -24.82 16.58
CA LYS A 294 -11.86 -25.66 17.35
C LYS A 294 -12.35 -27.10 17.51
N ALA A 295 -13.67 -27.31 17.56
CA ALA A 295 -14.29 -28.63 17.67
C ALA A 295 -14.25 -29.41 16.33
N GLY A 296 -14.01 -28.71 15.22
CA GLY A 296 -13.82 -29.32 13.90
C GLY A 296 -14.96 -29.09 12.92
N ASP A 297 -16.04 -28.45 13.36
CA ASP A 297 -17.20 -28.12 12.56
C ASP A 297 -16.90 -26.98 11.59
N TRP A 298 -17.46 -27.09 10.38
CA TRP A 298 -17.31 -26.07 9.35
C TRP A 298 -18.51 -25.14 9.32
N TYR A 299 -18.23 -23.86 9.12
CA TYR A 299 -19.24 -22.82 8.97
C TYR A 299 -18.91 -21.93 7.78
N LEU A 300 -19.94 -21.53 7.05
CA LEU A 300 -19.89 -20.33 6.24
C LEU A 300 -20.16 -19.12 7.16
N LEU A 301 -19.16 -18.27 7.27
CA LEU A 301 -19.28 -16.96 7.91
C LEU A 301 -19.30 -15.89 6.82
N ALA A 302 -20.25 -14.98 6.85
CA ALA A 302 -20.27 -13.83 5.94
C ALA A 302 -20.66 -12.55 6.67
N ALA A 303 -20.09 -11.43 6.22
CA ALA A 303 -20.39 -10.11 6.73
C ALA A 303 -20.50 -9.09 5.60
N GLY A 304 -21.53 -8.27 5.68
CA GLY A 304 -21.66 -7.02 4.95
C GLY A 304 -21.20 -5.82 5.78
N SER A 305 -20.96 -4.68 5.14
CA SER A 305 -20.75 -3.41 5.85
C SER A 305 -21.98 -3.01 6.68
N ARG A 306 -21.84 -2.03 7.58
CA ARG A 306 -22.89 -1.58 8.53
C ARG A 306 -24.24 -1.24 7.89
N GLU A 307 -24.22 -0.81 6.62
CA GLU A 307 -25.41 -0.47 5.83
C GLU A 307 -26.16 -1.69 5.29
N THR A 308 -25.63 -2.90 5.46
CA THR A 308 -26.27 -4.15 5.06
C THR A 308 -27.37 -4.52 6.05
N ALA A 309 -28.59 -4.72 5.55
CA ALA A 309 -29.76 -5.08 6.32
C ALA A 309 -29.97 -6.60 6.39
N SER A 310 -29.65 -7.33 5.32
CA SER A 310 -29.75 -8.79 5.28
C SER A 310 -28.67 -9.41 4.41
N VAL A 311 -28.33 -10.66 4.70
CA VAL A 311 -27.36 -11.46 3.96
C VAL A 311 -27.98 -12.83 3.66
N ARG A 312 -27.79 -13.31 2.44
CA ARG A 312 -28.21 -14.63 1.97
C ARG A 312 -27.04 -15.33 1.29
N ALA A 313 -26.89 -16.61 1.60
CA ALA A 313 -26.02 -17.54 0.91
C ALA A 313 -26.86 -18.55 0.11
N THR A 314 -26.41 -18.87 -1.09
CA THR A 314 -26.98 -19.91 -1.96
C THR A 314 -25.88 -20.76 -2.60
N GLY A 315 -26.24 -21.93 -3.14
CA GLY A 315 -25.29 -22.86 -3.76
C GLY A 315 -24.95 -24.02 -2.83
N GLY A 316 -23.67 -24.32 -2.62
CA GLY A 316 -23.19 -25.42 -1.77
C GLY A 316 -23.45 -25.22 -0.27
N VAL A 317 -23.88 -24.02 0.14
CA VAL A 317 -24.44 -23.72 1.45
C VAL A 317 -25.61 -22.78 1.25
N ALA A 318 -26.74 -23.03 1.92
CA ALA A 318 -27.91 -22.18 1.84
C ALA A 318 -28.29 -21.66 3.23
N GLY A 319 -28.54 -20.36 3.33
CA GLY A 319 -28.98 -19.74 4.57
C GLY A 319 -29.22 -18.25 4.41
N SER A 320 -29.92 -17.64 5.37
CA SER A 320 -30.16 -16.21 5.35
C SER A 320 -30.26 -15.64 6.76
N SER A 321 -30.00 -14.35 6.87
CA SER A 321 -30.02 -13.59 8.12
C SER A 321 -30.56 -12.20 7.84
N GLN A 322 -31.39 -11.67 8.75
CA GLN A 322 -31.92 -10.30 8.71
C GLN A 322 -30.98 -9.31 9.42
N THR A 323 -29.68 -9.58 9.33
CA THR A 323 -28.62 -8.71 9.85
C THR A 323 -27.49 -8.60 8.82
N SER A 324 -26.48 -7.78 9.10
CA SER A 324 -25.27 -7.69 8.28
C SER A 324 -24.34 -8.90 8.43
N LEU A 325 -24.71 -9.91 9.23
CA LEU A 325 -23.91 -11.10 9.52
C LEU A 325 -24.68 -12.37 9.16
N LEU A 326 -23.98 -13.37 8.67
CA LEU A 326 -24.51 -14.71 8.40
C LEU A 326 -23.54 -15.75 8.92
N THR A 327 -24.08 -16.72 9.67
CA THR A 327 -23.38 -17.91 10.15
C THR A 327 -24.23 -19.12 9.82
N VAL A 328 -23.72 -20.04 9.01
CA VAL A 328 -24.45 -21.23 8.57
C VAL A 328 -23.53 -22.44 8.69
N PRO A 329 -23.95 -23.57 9.29
CA PRO A 329 -23.22 -24.82 9.20
C PRO A 329 -22.92 -25.19 7.74
N ALA A 330 -21.71 -25.65 7.48
CA ALA A 330 -21.24 -25.94 6.14
C ALA A 330 -20.44 -27.23 6.12
N GLU A 331 -20.16 -27.73 4.93
CA GLU A 331 -19.19 -28.80 4.72
C GLU A 331 -17.84 -28.23 4.31
N ARG A 332 -16.78 -29.00 4.53
CA ARG A 332 -15.44 -28.65 4.07
C ARG A 332 -15.44 -28.43 2.55
N GLY A 333 -14.95 -27.27 2.11
CA GLY A 333 -14.80 -26.95 0.69
C GLY A 333 -16.08 -26.50 -0.02
N ALA A 334 -17.20 -26.36 0.70
CA ALA A 334 -18.42 -25.80 0.16
C ALA A 334 -18.19 -24.39 -0.43
N ARG A 335 -18.92 -24.07 -1.49
CA ARG A 335 -18.87 -22.74 -2.14
C ARG A 335 -20.26 -22.15 -2.13
N ALA A 336 -20.34 -20.88 -1.74
CA ALA A 336 -21.60 -20.15 -1.69
C ALA A 336 -21.51 -18.85 -2.48
N GLU A 337 -22.62 -18.51 -3.13
CA GLU A 337 -22.85 -17.18 -3.66
C GLU A 337 -23.49 -16.33 -2.57
N LEU A 338 -22.97 -15.11 -2.40
CA LEU A 338 -23.47 -14.18 -1.40
C LEU A 338 -24.26 -13.06 -2.06
N LYS A 339 -25.44 -12.79 -1.51
CA LYS A 339 -26.25 -11.62 -1.83
C LYS A 339 -26.66 -10.92 -0.55
N GLY A 340 -26.49 -9.60 -0.51
CA GLY A 340 -26.97 -8.76 0.57
C GLY A 340 -28.00 -7.76 0.07
N THR A 341 -28.86 -7.31 0.97
CA THR A 341 -29.73 -6.15 0.77
C THR A 341 -29.30 -5.05 1.72
N LEU A 342 -29.08 -3.85 1.20
CA LEU A 342 -28.77 -2.66 1.98
C LEU A 342 -30.04 -2.11 2.65
N ARG A 343 -29.86 -1.27 3.67
CA ARG A 343 -30.96 -0.59 4.38
C ARG A 343 -31.82 0.31 3.46
N ASP A 344 -31.27 0.75 2.34
CA ASP A 344 -31.98 1.52 1.32
C ASP A 344 -32.69 0.65 0.26
N GLY A 345 -32.67 -0.68 0.43
CA GLY A 345 -33.31 -1.66 -0.46
C GLY A 345 -32.45 -2.11 -1.64
N ARG A 346 -31.31 -1.46 -1.92
CA ARG A 346 -30.42 -1.88 -3.01
C ARG A 346 -29.79 -3.23 -2.70
N SER A 347 -29.55 -4.04 -3.74
CA SER A 347 -28.84 -5.31 -3.61
C SER A 347 -27.33 -5.13 -3.80
N ILE A 348 -26.54 -5.90 -3.06
CA ILE A 348 -25.10 -6.04 -3.24
C ILE A 348 -24.72 -7.52 -3.37
N GLY A 349 -23.72 -7.82 -4.19
CA GLY A 349 -23.14 -9.17 -4.29
C GLY A 349 -21.93 -9.34 -3.37
N GLY A 350 -21.52 -10.59 -3.14
CA GLY A 350 -20.21 -10.88 -2.59
C GLY A 350 -19.09 -10.31 -3.47
N LEU A 351 -18.03 -9.80 -2.84
CA LEU A 351 -16.85 -9.27 -3.51
C LEU A 351 -16.22 -10.37 -4.40
N ARG A 352 -15.92 -10.03 -5.67
CA ARG A 352 -15.31 -10.92 -6.67
C ARG A 352 -14.65 -10.11 -7.79
#